data_AF-A0A1W1VU06-F1
#
_entry.id   AF-A0A1W1VU06-F1
#
_cell.length_a   1.000
_cell.length_b   1.000
_cell.length_c   1.000
_cell.angle_alpha   90.00
_cell.angle_beta   90.00
_cell.angle_gamma   90.00
#
_symmetry.space_group_name_H-M   'P 1'
#
loop_
_entity.id
_entity.type
_entity.pdbx_description
1 polymer ?
#
loop_
_entity_poly.entity_id
_entity_poly.type
_entity_poly.pdbx_seq_one_letter_code
_entity_poly.pdbx_strand_id
1 'polypeptide(L)'
;MVYLQSFFSEPRATPYSVARWQPRGYRYPELRVLAPLLPDGRPIKRVSPDKYLDLYAGALASRWQDVKKTVSWLKKVDAALCCWCNPERQKGYEKLFCHTILIGFLLEEAGVPVVYLDGREKPVWDEADRARFLKILRAEVLKRQ
;
A
#
# COMPACT_ATOMS: atom_id res chain seq x y z
N MET A 1 -11.11 11.09 -3.10
CA MET A 1 -11.40 9.63 -3.15
C MET A 1 -10.19 8.91 -3.71
N VAL A 2 -9.82 7.76 -3.14
CA VAL A 2 -8.62 7.03 -3.56
C VAL A 2 -8.97 5.67 -4.13
N TYR A 3 -8.52 5.40 -5.34
CA TYR A 3 -8.71 4.11 -6.02
C TYR A 3 -7.42 3.29 -5.92
N LEU A 4 -7.50 2.08 -5.36
CA LEU A 4 -6.38 1.15 -5.33
C LEU A 4 -6.50 0.22 -6.52
N GLN A 5 -5.56 0.28 -7.45
CA GLN A 5 -5.65 -0.45 -8.71
C GLN A 5 -4.31 -1.02 -9.19
N SER A 6 -4.37 -1.83 -10.24
CA SER A 6 -3.21 -2.35 -10.94
C SER A 6 -2.67 -1.31 -11.93
N PHE A 7 -1.40 -1.40 -12.32
CA PHE A 7 -0.92 -0.69 -13.52
C PHE A 7 -1.65 -1.13 -14.79
N PHE A 8 -2.14 -2.38 -14.82
CA PHE A 8 -2.67 -3.00 -16.03
C PHE A 8 -4.17 -2.74 -16.25
N SER A 9 -4.76 -1.85 -15.45
CA SER A 9 -6.12 -1.36 -15.62
C SER A 9 -6.10 0.12 -15.98
N GLU A 10 -7.20 0.59 -16.58
CA GLU A 10 -7.40 2.01 -16.84
C GLU A 10 -7.51 2.80 -15.51
N PRO A 11 -6.72 3.87 -15.32
CA PRO A 11 -6.82 4.74 -14.14
C PRO A 11 -8.19 5.38 -13.98
N ARG A 12 -8.84 5.15 -12.83
CA ARG A 12 -10.11 5.82 -12.49
C ARG A 12 -9.95 7.28 -12.06
N ALA A 13 -8.73 7.69 -11.75
CA ALA A 13 -8.36 9.05 -11.38
C ALA A 13 -6.88 9.29 -11.74
N THR A 14 -6.33 10.46 -11.38
CA THR A 14 -4.91 10.77 -11.60
C THR A 14 -4.00 9.66 -11.04
N PRO A 15 -3.22 8.97 -11.88
CA PRO A 15 -2.47 7.80 -11.46
C PRO A 15 -1.17 8.17 -10.73
N TYR A 16 -0.87 7.44 -9.66
CA TYR A 16 0.37 7.50 -8.92
C TYR A 16 0.92 6.10 -8.68
N SER A 17 2.22 5.91 -8.84
CA SER A 17 2.89 4.67 -8.49
C SER A 17 3.16 4.62 -6.99
N VAL A 18 2.69 3.55 -6.34
CA VAL A 18 3.08 3.18 -4.96
C VAL A 18 3.87 1.87 -4.94
N ALA A 19 4.28 1.38 -6.10
CA ALA A 19 5.08 0.17 -6.23
C ALA A 19 6.57 0.47 -6.03
N ARG A 20 7.33 -0.57 -5.69
CA ARG A 20 8.80 -0.51 -5.63
C ARG A 20 9.46 -0.26 -7.00
N TRP A 21 8.76 -0.56 -8.10
CA TRP A 21 9.18 -0.36 -9.49
C TRP A 21 7.95 -0.21 -10.37
N GLN A 22 8.09 0.48 -11.51
CA GLN A 22 7.05 0.63 -12.51
C GLN A 22 7.30 -0.29 -13.71
N PRO A 23 6.29 -0.93 -14.30
CA PRO A 23 6.47 -1.76 -15.49
C PRO A 23 6.93 -0.91 -16.67
N ARG A 24 7.65 -1.53 -17.62
CA ARG A 24 8.06 -0.85 -18.85
C ARG A 24 6.83 -0.26 -19.56
N GLY A 25 6.92 1.01 -19.97
CA GLY A 25 5.83 1.73 -20.62
C GLY A 25 4.98 2.60 -19.68
N TYR A 26 5.08 2.40 -18.37
CA TYR A 26 4.41 3.23 -17.37
C TYR A 26 5.35 4.31 -16.83
N ARG A 27 4.84 5.54 -16.66
CA ARG A 27 5.58 6.70 -16.16
C ARG A 27 4.71 7.55 -15.22
N TYR A 28 4.11 6.91 -14.23
CA TYR A 28 3.28 7.61 -13.25
C TYR A 28 4.17 8.30 -12.19
N PRO A 29 3.77 9.47 -11.66
CA PRO A 29 4.44 10.08 -10.52
C PRO A 29 4.53 9.10 -9.33
N GLU A 30 5.65 9.09 -8.61
CA GLU A 30 5.91 8.11 -7.55
C GLU A 30 5.62 8.68 -6.15
N LEU A 31 4.79 7.97 -5.38
CA LEU A 31 4.60 8.20 -3.95
C LEU A 31 5.46 7.22 -3.14
N ARG A 32 6.78 7.36 -3.26
CA ARG A 32 7.76 6.42 -2.67
C ARG A 32 7.62 6.21 -1.16
N VAL A 33 7.09 7.19 -0.45
CA VAL A 33 6.82 7.10 0.98
C VAL A 33 5.83 5.99 1.35
N LEU A 34 4.94 5.60 0.42
CA LEU A 34 4.01 4.48 0.57
C LEU A 34 4.55 3.17 -0.04
N ALA A 35 5.68 3.20 -0.75
CA ALA A 35 6.24 2.00 -1.35
C ALA A 35 6.74 1.00 -0.29
N PRO A 36 6.73 -0.32 -0.58
CA PRO A 36 7.15 -1.36 0.37
C PRO A 36 8.68 -1.48 0.43
N LEU A 37 9.32 -0.42 0.89
CA LEU A 37 10.77 -0.29 1.06
C LEU A 37 11.12 -0.15 2.54
N LEU A 38 12.15 -0.86 2.99
CA LEU A 38 12.78 -0.71 4.30
C LEU A 38 13.41 0.69 4.46
N PRO A 39 13.79 1.11 5.69
CA PRO A 39 14.39 2.43 5.92
C PRO A 39 15.67 2.68 5.12
N ASP A 40 16.42 1.62 4.81
CA ASP A 40 17.62 1.68 3.97
C ASP A 40 17.33 1.67 2.46
N GLY A 41 16.06 1.76 2.06
CA GLY A 41 15.62 1.76 0.66
C GLY A 41 15.53 0.38 0.01
N ARG A 42 15.93 -0.71 0.68
CA ARG A 42 15.79 -2.06 0.11
C ARG A 42 14.33 -2.50 0.07
N PRO A 43 13.90 -3.23 -0.97
CA PRO A 43 12.54 -3.72 -1.06
C PRO A 43 12.26 -4.84 -0.04
N ILE A 44 11.09 -4.81 0.58
CA ILE A 44 10.57 -5.94 1.36
C ILE A 44 10.24 -7.07 0.36
N LYS A 45 10.96 -8.18 0.40
CA LYS A 45 10.81 -9.30 -0.54
C LYS A 45 11.07 -10.65 0.12
N ARG A 46 10.43 -11.70 -0.39
CA ARG A 46 10.67 -13.12 0.00
C ARG A 46 10.47 -13.37 1.50
N VAL A 47 9.37 -12.87 2.06
CA VAL A 47 8.98 -13.08 3.46
C VAL A 47 7.53 -13.58 3.51
N SER A 48 7.17 -14.25 4.61
CA SER A 48 5.78 -14.65 4.84
C SER A 48 4.85 -13.43 4.96
N PRO A 49 3.54 -13.59 4.73
CA PRO A 49 2.56 -12.52 4.93
C PRO A 49 2.65 -11.85 6.31
N ASP A 50 2.74 -12.64 7.38
CA ASP A 50 2.89 -12.14 8.75
C ASP A 50 4.12 -11.24 8.90
N LYS A 51 5.27 -11.72 8.42
CA LYS A 51 6.52 -10.97 8.53
C LYS A 51 6.50 -9.73 7.65
N TYR A 52 5.82 -9.79 6.50
CA TYR A 52 5.66 -8.64 5.62
C TYR A 52 4.86 -7.53 6.29
N LEU A 53 3.76 -7.89 6.95
CA LEU A 53 2.88 -6.97 7.65
C LEU A 53 3.68 -6.19 8.72
N ASP A 54 4.45 -6.90 9.55
CA ASP A 54 5.30 -6.29 10.58
C ASP A 54 6.37 -5.36 9.96
N LEU A 55 7.08 -5.84 8.92
CA LEU A 55 8.14 -5.07 8.26
C LEU A 55 7.60 -3.82 7.57
N TYR A 56 6.42 -3.91 6.93
CA TYR A 56 5.83 -2.79 6.22
C TYR A 56 5.28 -1.75 7.20
N ALA A 57 4.65 -2.16 8.30
CA ALA A 57 4.25 -1.26 9.38
C ALA A 57 5.45 -0.51 9.97
N GLY A 58 6.54 -1.23 10.30
CA GLY A 58 7.78 -0.61 10.79
C GLY A 58 8.42 0.33 9.77
N ALA A 59 8.38 -0.03 8.48
CA ALA A 59 8.87 0.83 7.41
C ALA A 59 8.08 2.14 7.29
N LEU A 60 6.74 2.08 7.32
CA LEU A 60 5.89 3.28 7.32
C LEU A 60 6.12 4.14 8.56
N ALA A 61 6.25 3.52 9.74
CA ALA A 61 6.55 4.21 10.99
C ALA A 61 7.89 4.97 10.94
N SER A 62 8.92 4.40 10.30
CA SER A 62 10.23 5.05 10.16
C SER A 62 10.20 6.36 9.37
N ARG A 63 9.17 6.55 8.52
CA ARG A 63 8.95 7.75 7.70
C ARG A 63 7.57 8.37 7.96
N TRP A 64 7.09 8.26 9.20
CA TRP A 64 5.70 8.59 9.55
C TRP A 64 5.30 10.03 9.25
N GLN A 65 6.22 10.99 9.42
CA GLN A 65 5.91 12.40 9.14
C GLN A 65 5.56 12.62 7.66
N ASP A 66 6.27 11.96 6.74
CA ASP A 66 6.01 12.08 5.30
C ASP A 66 4.80 11.25 4.88
N VAL A 67 4.55 10.11 5.53
CA VAL A 67 3.31 9.35 5.39
C VAL A 67 2.12 10.23 5.78
N LYS A 68 2.14 10.90 6.94
CA LYS A 68 1.07 11.81 7.38
C LYS A 68 0.82 12.95 6.39
N LYS A 69 1.88 13.58 5.88
CA LYS A 69 1.76 14.63 4.85
C LYS A 69 1.08 14.10 3.60
N THR A 70 1.48 12.91 3.15
CA THR A 70 0.91 12.26 1.96
C THR A 70 -0.55 11.89 2.16
N VAL A 71 -0.91 11.30 3.31
CA VAL A 71 -2.31 10.98 3.66
C VAL A 71 -3.15 12.25 3.73
N SER A 72 -2.63 13.33 4.31
CA SER A 72 -3.32 14.61 4.40
C SER A 72 -3.54 15.28 3.03
N TRP A 73 -2.61 15.07 2.10
CA TRP A 73 -2.79 15.48 0.71
C TRP A 73 -3.83 14.61 -0.02
N LEU A 74 -3.79 13.28 0.16
CA LEU A 74 -4.78 12.34 -0.40
C LEU A 74 -6.23 12.60 0.07
N LYS A 75 -6.42 13.23 1.23
CA LYS A 75 -7.76 13.72 1.67
C LYS A 75 -8.36 14.78 0.74
N LYS A 76 -7.53 15.48 -0.03
CA LYS A 76 -7.92 16.66 -0.81
C LYS A 76 -7.99 16.41 -2.31
N VAL A 77 -7.65 15.20 -2.76
CA VAL A 77 -7.55 14.87 -4.19
C VAL A 77 -8.20 13.54 -4.51
N ASP A 78 -8.55 13.37 -5.79
CA ASP A 78 -8.85 12.07 -6.36
C ASP A 78 -7.58 11.46 -6.97
N ALA A 79 -7.24 10.24 -6.56
CA ALA A 79 -5.99 9.59 -6.95
C ALA A 79 -6.17 8.09 -7.18
N ALA A 80 -5.51 7.56 -8.21
CA ALA A 80 -5.40 6.13 -8.47
C ALA A 80 -4.01 5.62 -8.04
N LEU A 81 -3.94 4.93 -6.90
CA LEU A 81 -2.69 4.34 -6.40
C LEU A 81 -2.46 2.99 -7.08
N CYS A 82 -1.48 2.97 -7.97
CA CYS A 82 -1.19 1.87 -8.86
C CYS A 82 -0.07 0.98 -8.31
N CYS A 83 -0.28 -0.34 -8.39
CA CYS A 83 0.72 -1.37 -8.10
C CYS A 83 0.76 -2.43 -9.20
N TRP A 84 1.85 -3.20 -9.27
CA TRP A 84 1.98 -4.30 -10.22
C TRP A 84 1.10 -5.50 -9.89
N CYS A 85 0.80 -5.72 -8.60
CA CYS A 85 0.09 -6.91 -8.14
C CYS A 85 -1.37 -6.93 -8.64
N ASN A 86 -1.74 -8.03 -9.31
CA ASN A 86 -3.12 -8.42 -9.61
C ASN A 86 -3.21 -9.96 -9.66
N PRO A 87 -4.41 -10.56 -9.64
CA PRO A 87 -4.55 -12.02 -9.67
C PRO A 87 -3.89 -12.67 -10.89
N GLU A 88 -4.02 -12.07 -12.07
CA GLU A 88 -3.44 -12.59 -13.32
C GLU A 88 -1.90 -12.62 -13.33
N ARG A 89 -1.24 -11.83 -12.47
CA ARG A 89 0.22 -11.82 -12.33
C ARG A 89 0.70 -12.59 -11.12
N GLN A 90 -0.22 -13.06 -10.29
CA GLN A 90 0.02 -13.94 -9.15
C GLN A 90 -0.69 -15.29 -9.33
N LYS A 91 -0.72 -15.84 -10.55
CA LYS A 91 -1.45 -17.08 -10.92
C LYS A 91 -1.10 -18.33 -10.09
N GLY A 92 0.02 -18.33 -9.35
CA GLY A 92 0.43 -19.43 -8.47
C GLY A 92 0.07 -19.22 -6.99
N TYR A 93 -0.58 -18.11 -6.63
CA TYR A 93 -1.00 -17.81 -5.27
C TYR A 93 -2.51 -17.94 -5.15
N GLU A 94 -2.98 -18.67 -4.14
CA GLU A 94 -4.40 -18.86 -3.86
C GLU A 94 -5.11 -17.55 -3.49
N LYS A 95 -4.39 -16.65 -2.81
CA LYS A 95 -4.85 -15.34 -2.37
C LYS A 95 -3.93 -14.24 -2.89
N LEU A 96 -4.49 -13.07 -3.20
CA LEU A 96 -3.75 -11.92 -3.69
C LEU A 96 -2.89 -11.29 -2.58
N PHE A 97 -1.58 -11.33 -2.74
CA PHE A 97 -0.65 -10.62 -1.88
C PHE A 97 -0.35 -9.24 -2.47
N CYS A 98 -1.02 -8.20 -1.97
CA CYS A 98 -0.81 -6.82 -2.44
C CYS A 98 -0.69 -5.82 -1.29
N HIS A 99 0.39 -5.04 -1.25
CA HIS A 99 0.64 -4.05 -0.19
C HIS A 99 -0.31 -2.86 -0.25
N THR A 100 -0.89 -2.57 -1.42
CA THR A 100 -1.84 -1.45 -1.54
C THR A 100 -3.09 -1.65 -0.69
N ILE A 101 -3.44 -2.89 -0.36
CA ILE A 101 -4.56 -3.16 0.55
C ILE A 101 -4.23 -2.65 1.96
N LEU A 102 -2.99 -2.85 2.43
CA LEU A 102 -2.52 -2.28 3.69
C LEU A 102 -2.46 -0.75 3.65
N ILE A 103 -2.14 -0.16 2.48
CA ILE A 103 -2.30 1.30 2.26
C ILE A 103 -3.77 1.69 2.42
N GLY A 104 -4.70 0.93 1.84
CA GLY A 104 -6.14 1.14 1.98
C GLY A 104 -6.57 1.19 3.44
N PHE A 105 -6.17 0.19 4.24
CA PHE A 105 -6.45 0.15 5.67
C PHE A 105 -5.97 1.40 6.41
N LEU A 106 -4.76 1.87 6.11
CA LEU A 106 -4.20 3.11 6.67
C LEU A 106 -5.00 4.35 6.23
N LEU A 107 -5.39 4.42 4.97
CA LEU A 107 -6.13 5.55 4.41
C LEU A 107 -7.55 5.63 5.00
N GLU A 108 -8.24 4.51 5.09
CA GLU A 108 -9.58 4.41 5.70
C GLU A 108 -9.55 4.77 7.18
N GLU A 109 -8.56 4.28 7.94
CA GLU A 109 -8.33 4.67 9.33
C GLU A 109 -8.14 6.19 9.48
N ALA A 110 -7.51 6.82 8.49
CA ALA A 110 -7.35 8.27 8.46
C ALA A 110 -8.59 9.04 7.96
N GLY A 111 -9.67 8.35 7.59
CA GLY A 111 -10.90 8.98 7.04
C GLY A 111 -10.81 9.36 5.57
N VAL A 112 -9.95 8.70 4.79
CA VAL A 112 -9.90 8.86 3.32
C VAL A 112 -10.81 7.79 2.70
N PRO A 113 -11.80 8.16 1.87
CA PRO A 113 -12.61 7.18 1.14
C PRO A 113 -11.75 6.38 0.15
N VAL A 114 -11.75 5.05 0.28
CA VAL A 114 -10.95 4.13 -0.55
C VAL A 114 -11.86 3.19 -1.34
N VAL A 115 -11.52 2.96 -2.62
CA VAL A 115 -12.16 1.95 -3.47
C VAL A 115 -11.10 0.93 -3.90
N TYR A 116 -11.34 -0.35 -3.61
CA TYR A 116 -10.44 -1.46 -3.95
C TYR A 116 -10.84 -2.06 -5.31
N LEU A 117 -10.00 -1.89 -6.34
CA LEU A 117 -10.25 -2.37 -7.71
C LEU A 117 -9.37 -3.59 -8.08
N ASP A 118 -9.52 -4.13 -9.29
CA ASP A 118 -8.64 -5.12 -9.94
C ASP A 118 -8.27 -6.36 -9.11
N GLY A 119 -9.29 -7.14 -8.73
CA GLY A 119 -9.05 -8.48 -8.20
C GLY A 119 -8.59 -8.52 -6.75
N ARG A 120 -8.85 -7.46 -6.00
CA ARG A 120 -8.70 -7.40 -4.52
C ARG A 120 -9.82 -8.15 -3.77
N GLU A 121 -10.54 -9.05 -4.46
CA GLU A 121 -11.69 -9.81 -3.96
C GLU A 121 -11.30 -11.04 -3.12
N LYS A 122 -10.07 -11.54 -3.25
CA LYS A 122 -9.51 -12.64 -2.43
C LYS A 122 -8.13 -12.27 -1.88
N PRO A 123 -8.03 -11.22 -1.07
CA PRO A 123 -6.74 -10.77 -0.55
C PRO A 123 -6.20 -11.76 0.48
N VAL A 124 -4.87 -11.78 0.62
CA VAL A 124 -4.22 -12.43 1.77
C VAL A 124 -4.63 -11.76 3.07
N TRP A 125 -4.85 -10.45 3.03
CA TRP A 125 -5.18 -9.62 4.20
C TRP A 125 -6.66 -9.57 4.47
N ASP A 126 -7.05 -9.84 5.71
CA ASP A 126 -8.42 -9.72 6.18
C ASP A 126 -8.59 -8.61 7.24
N GLU A 127 -9.75 -8.57 7.90
CA GLU A 127 -10.06 -7.59 8.94
C GLU A 127 -9.21 -7.79 10.21
N ALA A 128 -8.82 -9.04 10.52
CA ALA A 128 -7.91 -9.30 11.64
C ALA A 128 -6.50 -8.77 11.34
N ASP A 129 -6.04 -8.95 10.10
CA ASP A 129 -4.79 -8.36 9.62
C ASP A 129 -4.83 -6.84 9.61
N ARG A 130 -5.98 -6.23 9.25
CA ARG A 130 -6.17 -4.78 9.37
C ARG A 130 -5.96 -4.30 10.79
N ALA A 131 -6.66 -4.90 11.76
CA ALA A 131 -6.54 -4.53 13.16
C ALA A 131 -5.09 -4.71 13.67
N ARG A 132 -4.44 -5.83 13.30
CA ARG A 132 -3.05 -6.12 13.65
C ARG A 132 -2.08 -5.11 13.03
N PHE A 133 -2.20 -4.82 11.74
CA PHE A 133 -1.36 -3.88 11.01
C PHE A 133 -1.42 -2.48 11.62
N LEU A 134 -2.64 -1.97 11.89
CA LEU A 134 -2.83 -0.66 12.51
C LEU A 134 -2.29 -0.61 13.94
N LYS A 135 -2.47 -1.68 14.72
CA LYS A 135 -1.90 -1.79 16.08
C LYS A 135 -0.36 -1.72 16.06
N ILE A 136 0.28 -2.48 15.17
CA ILE A 136 1.75 -2.50 15.05
C ILE A 136 2.27 -1.14 14.60
N LEU A 137 1.64 -0.55 13.57
CA LEU A 137 2.01 0.76 13.07
C LEU A 137 1.97 1.82 14.18
N ARG A 138 0.87 1.88 14.96
CA ARG A 138 0.75 2.82 16.09
C ARG A 138 1.85 2.60 17.13
N ALA A 139 2.12 1.34 17.50
CA ALA A 139 3.16 1.02 18.47
C ALA A 139 4.55 1.44 17.97
N GLU A 140 4.88 1.15 16.71
CA GLU A 140 6.15 1.55 16.10
C GLU A 140 6.31 3.06 15.96
N VAL A 141 5.22 3.78 15.71
CA VAL A 141 5.21 5.25 15.68
C VAL A 141 5.48 5.83 17.07
N LEU A 142 4.87 5.28 18.13
CA LEU A 142 5.06 5.75 19.51
C LEU A 142 6.49 5.53 20.02
N LYS A 143 7.12 4.39 19.68
CA LYS A 143 8.52 4.11 20.05
C LYS A 143 9.54 5.09 19.46
N ARG A 144 9.15 5.87 18.46
CA ARG A 144 10.03 6.75 17.67
C ARG A 144 9.80 8.24 17.95
N GLN A 145 8.86 8.56 18.83
CA GLN A 145 8.62 9.91 19.34
C GLN A 145 9.37 10.09 20.66
#